data_AF-A0AA85JJ39-F1
#
_entry.id   AF-A0AA85JJ39-F1
#
_cell.length_a   1.000
_cell.length_b   1.000
_cell.length_c   1.000
_cell.angle_alpha   90.00
_cell.angle_beta   90.00
_cell.angle_gamma   90.00
#
_symmetry.space_group_name_H-M   'P 1'
#
loop_
_entity.id
_entity.type
_entity.pdbx_description
1 polymer ?
#
loop_
_entity_poly.entity_id
_entity_poly.type
_entity_poly.pdbx_seq_one_letter_code
_entity_poly.pdbx_strand_id
1 'polypeptide(L)'
;MEIFWKFQNTRFTFVVILPTTPGRLEYPDKVLRGEIELPELMKQLRPTQVTLGLPRFKLDTSLDLVGTIKSMGVTDLFDAKLADLSGITKTKISADVLKQSASIKVNEEGVEAAAATVISFSLRSARRQKPILFNVNESFVCFIYDKVLNTPLFAGRVITPVALKD
;
A
#
# COMPACT_ATOMS: atom_id res chain seq x y z
N MET A 1 -13.59 17.33 6.44
CA MET A 1 -12.65 17.41 7.57
C MET A 1 -11.80 16.15 7.51
N GLU A 2 -10.67 16.21 6.81
CA GLU A 2 -9.79 15.04 6.62
C GLU A 2 -8.64 15.14 7.62
N ILE A 3 -8.56 14.14 8.50
CA ILE A 3 -7.55 14.05 9.56
C ILE A 3 -6.36 13.30 8.98
N PHE A 4 -5.27 14.01 8.67
CA PHE A 4 -4.00 13.40 8.30
C PHE A 4 -3.29 12.91 9.57
N TRP A 5 -3.33 11.60 9.84
CA TRP A 5 -2.46 11.01 10.85
C TRP A 5 -1.03 10.94 10.30
N LYS A 6 -0.09 11.61 10.96
CA LYS A 6 1.35 11.44 10.74
C LYS A 6 1.77 10.04 11.20
N PHE A 7 2.53 9.29 10.39
CA PHE A 7 3.12 8.02 10.81
C PHE A 7 4.26 8.25 11.81
N GLN A 8 3.94 8.51 13.08
CA GLN A 8 4.91 8.42 14.19
C GLN A 8 4.98 7.00 14.80
N ASN A 9 4.21 6.06 14.25
CA ASN A 9 4.04 4.73 14.80
C ASN A 9 4.92 3.71 14.06
N THR A 10 5.86 3.09 14.77
CA THR A 10 6.73 2.04 14.24
C THR A 10 5.99 0.74 13.91
N ARG A 11 4.71 0.60 14.29
CA ARG A 11 3.86 -0.55 13.94
C ARG A 11 3.63 -0.67 12.44
N PHE A 12 3.44 0.45 11.77
CA PHE A 12 3.11 0.47 10.36
C PHE A 12 4.35 0.69 9.50
N THR A 13 4.35 0.15 8.29
CA THR A 13 5.48 0.28 7.38
C THR A 13 4.97 0.49 5.97
N PHE A 14 5.54 1.48 5.28
CA PHE A 14 5.33 1.67 3.86
C PHE A 14 6.24 0.73 3.09
N VAL A 15 5.66 -0.14 2.28
CA VAL A 15 6.39 -1.14 1.49
C VAL A 15 6.27 -0.76 0.01
N VAL A 16 7.39 -0.77 -0.70
CA VAL A 16 7.45 -0.56 -2.15
C VAL A 16 8.02 -1.80 -2.82
N ILE A 17 7.32 -2.31 -3.81
CA ILE A 17 7.77 -3.39 -4.68
C ILE A 17 8.00 -2.79 -6.07
N LEU A 18 9.28 -2.62 -6.39
CA LEU A 18 9.74 -2.11 -7.67
C LEU A 18 10.09 -3.30 -8.57
N PRO A 19 9.65 -3.32 -9.84
CA PRO A 19 10.05 -4.37 -10.76
C PRO A 19 11.56 -4.29 -11.06
N THR A 20 12.21 -5.45 -11.23
CA THR A 20 13.64 -5.51 -11.56
C THR A 20 13.92 -5.08 -13.01
N THR A 21 12.93 -5.20 -13.88
CA THR A 21 12.99 -4.76 -15.28
C THR A 21 11.92 -3.68 -15.47
N PRO A 22 12.30 -2.51 -16.03
CA PRO A 22 11.35 -1.43 -16.09
C PRO A 22 10.05 -1.77 -16.82
N GLY A 23 8.92 -1.36 -16.23
CA GLY A 23 7.57 -1.61 -16.75
C GLY A 23 7.05 -3.05 -16.61
N ARG A 24 7.85 -4.01 -16.12
CA ARG A 24 7.40 -5.40 -15.92
C ARG A 24 6.75 -5.62 -14.57
N LEU A 25 5.45 -5.31 -14.50
CA LEU A 25 4.66 -5.42 -13.27
C LEU A 25 4.17 -6.83 -12.93
N GLU A 26 4.53 -7.86 -13.69
CA GLU A 26 4.06 -9.23 -13.45
C GLU A 26 4.31 -9.71 -12.01
N TYR A 27 5.53 -9.54 -11.50
CA TYR A 27 5.86 -9.94 -10.13
C TYR A 27 5.18 -9.04 -9.08
N PRO A 28 5.28 -7.69 -9.16
CA PRO A 28 4.53 -6.80 -8.27
C PRO A 28 3.01 -7.07 -8.25
N ASP A 29 2.40 -7.33 -9.40
CA ASP A 29 0.95 -7.57 -9.52
C ASP A 29 0.55 -8.91 -8.89
N LYS A 30 1.41 -9.94 -8.94
CA LYS A 30 1.18 -11.19 -8.20
C LYS A 30 1.13 -10.98 -6.69
N VAL A 31 2.00 -10.12 -6.16
CA VAL A 31 1.96 -9.74 -4.73
C VAL A 31 0.69 -8.94 -4.43
N LEU A 32 0.33 -7.99 -5.30
CA LEU A 32 -0.88 -7.18 -5.15
C LEU A 32 -2.17 -8.02 -5.14
N ARG A 33 -2.22 -9.08 -5.94
CA ARG A 33 -3.37 -10.00 -6.04
C ARG A 33 -3.41 -11.05 -4.93
N GLY A 34 -2.38 -11.13 -4.08
CA GLY A 34 -2.26 -12.18 -3.07
C GLY A 34 -1.87 -13.54 -3.63
N GLU A 35 -1.38 -13.62 -4.88
CA GLU A 35 -0.80 -14.86 -5.43
C GLU A 35 0.59 -15.13 -4.81
N ILE A 36 1.26 -14.06 -4.36
CA ILE A 36 2.48 -14.11 -3.56
C ILE A 36 2.20 -13.40 -2.24
N GLU A 37 2.38 -14.11 -1.13
CA GLU A 37 2.13 -13.61 0.21
C GLU A 37 3.15 -12.56 0.64
N LEU A 38 2.73 -11.29 0.72
CA LEU A 38 3.54 -10.19 1.24
C LEU A 38 4.16 -10.51 2.62
N PRO A 39 3.45 -11.14 3.58
CA PRO A 39 4.03 -11.45 4.88
C PRO A 39 5.26 -12.34 4.82
N GLU A 40 5.31 -13.30 3.89
CA GLU A 40 6.49 -14.16 3.70
C GLU A 40 7.66 -13.39 3.10
N LEU A 41 7.38 -12.47 2.17
CA LEU A 41 8.40 -11.57 1.63
C LEU A 41 9.00 -10.67 2.72
N MET A 42 8.16 -10.14 3.62
CA MET A 42 8.60 -9.28 4.71
C MET A 42 9.59 -9.98 5.66
N LYS A 43 9.44 -11.29 5.89
CA LYS A 43 10.36 -12.09 6.72
C LYS A 43 11.76 -12.25 6.09
N GLN A 44 11.86 -12.13 4.78
CA GLN A 44 13.12 -12.30 4.04
C GLN A 44 13.93 -11.00 3.93
N LEU A 45 13.29 -9.85 4.22
CA LEU A 45 13.96 -8.56 4.17
C LEU A 45 15.03 -8.43 5.25
N ARG A 46 16.16 -7.82 4.87
CA ARG A 46 17.24 -7.47 5.80
C ARG A 46 17.45 -5.96 5.82
N PRO A 47 17.64 -5.35 7.00
CA PRO A 47 18.01 -3.94 7.09
C PRO A 47 19.25 -3.67 6.24
N THR A 48 19.13 -2.75 5.29
CA THR A 48 20.18 -2.44 4.32
C THR A 48 20.25 -0.93 4.13
N GLN A 49 21.45 -0.37 4.13
CA GLN A 49 21.64 1.05 3.86
C GLN A 49 21.52 1.34 2.36
N VAL A 50 20.60 2.22 1.99
CA VAL A 50 20.31 2.57 0.60
C VAL A 50 20.28 4.09 0.40
N THR A 51 20.59 4.53 -0.82
CA THR A 51 20.25 5.87 -1.30
C THR A 51 18.89 5.78 -1.96
N LEU A 52 17.86 6.32 -1.30
CA LEU A 52 16.46 6.22 -1.72
C LEU A 52 16.06 7.44 -2.57
N GLY A 53 15.52 7.19 -3.76
CA GLY A 53 14.69 8.14 -4.49
C GLY A 53 13.25 7.66 -4.51
N LEU A 54 12.34 8.37 -3.84
CA LEU A 54 10.91 8.04 -3.81
C LEU A 54 10.11 9.30 -4.18
N PRO A 55 9.19 9.23 -5.16
CA PRO A 55 8.40 10.37 -5.57
C PRO A 55 7.36 10.73 -4.52
N ARG A 56 7.06 12.02 -4.38
CA ARG A 56 5.85 12.50 -3.71
C ARG A 56 4.64 12.19 -4.57
N PHE A 57 3.61 11.57 -4.01
CA PHE A 57 2.39 11.27 -4.77
C PHE A 57 1.15 11.25 -3.87
N LYS A 58 -0.01 11.38 -4.52
CA LYS A 58 -1.33 11.15 -3.91
C LYS A 58 -2.10 10.18 -4.78
N LEU A 59 -2.70 9.17 -4.16
CA LEU A 59 -3.64 8.23 -4.78
C LEU A 59 -5.00 8.45 -4.14
N ASP A 60 -5.96 8.94 -4.91
CA ASP A 60 -7.37 9.03 -4.52
C ASP A 60 -8.15 7.99 -5.32
N THR A 61 -8.90 7.13 -4.65
CA THR A 61 -9.76 6.13 -5.29
C THR A 61 -11.16 6.20 -4.73
N SER A 62 -12.15 5.98 -5.59
CA SER A 62 -13.52 5.71 -5.22
C SER A 62 -14.04 4.60 -6.12
N LEU A 63 -14.32 3.45 -5.52
CA LEU A 63 -14.70 2.22 -6.20
C LEU A 63 -16.15 1.88 -5.89
N ASP A 64 -16.92 1.57 -6.92
CA ASP A 64 -18.18 0.85 -6.78
C ASP A 64 -17.88 -0.65 -6.81
N LEU A 65 -18.17 -1.32 -5.71
CA LEU A 65 -17.81 -2.71 -5.48
C LEU A 65 -18.99 -3.67 -5.64
N VAL A 66 -20.20 -3.18 -5.98
CA VAL A 66 -21.37 -4.05 -6.09
C VAL A 66 -21.12 -5.17 -7.11
N GLY A 67 -20.62 -4.82 -8.29
CA GLY A 67 -20.29 -5.81 -9.33
C GLY A 67 -19.21 -6.80 -8.90
N THR A 68 -18.14 -6.31 -8.26
CA THR A 68 -17.03 -7.14 -7.78
C THR A 68 -17.50 -8.13 -6.71
N ILE A 69 -18.21 -7.66 -5.69
CA ILE A 69 -18.68 -8.50 -4.59
C ILE A 69 -19.73 -9.51 -5.05
N LYS A 70 -20.60 -9.15 -6.02
CA LYS A 70 -21.48 -10.11 -6.70
C LYS A 70 -20.70 -11.20 -7.42
N SER A 71 -19.64 -10.84 -8.15
CA SER A 71 -18.79 -11.82 -8.85
C SER A 71 -18.04 -12.77 -7.91
N MET A 72 -17.85 -12.36 -6.65
CA MET A 72 -17.29 -13.20 -5.58
C MET A 72 -18.33 -14.11 -4.91
N GLY A 73 -19.60 -14.06 -5.32
CA GLY A 73 -20.66 -14.93 -4.83
C GLY A 73 -21.61 -14.30 -3.80
N VAL A 74 -21.39 -13.03 -3.41
CA VAL A 74 -22.32 -12.33 -2.51
C VAL A 74 -23.37 -11.60 -3.36
N THR A 75 -24.40 -12.34 -3.76
CA THR A 75 -25.47 -11.85 -4.64
C THR A 75 -26.69 -11.38 -3.87
N ASP A 76 -27.11 -12.14 -2.86
CA ASP A 76 -28.41 -11.99 -2.21
C ASP A 76 -28.53 -10.65 -1.47
N LEU A 77 -27.42 -10.16 -0.91
CA LEU A 77 -27.35 -8.85 -0.24
C LEU A 77 -27.88 -7.69 -1.11
N PHE A 78 -27.76 -7.81 -2.43
CA PHE A 78 -28.12 -6.78 -3.41
C PHE A 78 -29.37 -7.15 -4.22
N ASP A 79 -30.13 -8.16 -3.81
CA ASP A 79 -31.38 -8.57 -4.44
C ASP A 79 -32.53 -8.36 -3.45
N ALA A 80 -33.48 -7.48 -3.78
CA ALA A 80 -34.60 -7.12 -2.91
C ALA A 80 -35.53 -8.30 -2.53
N LYS A 81 -35.49 -9.41 -3.27
CA LYS A 81 -36.28 -10.62 -2.99
C LYS A 81 -35.52 -11.64 -2.15
N LEU A 82 -34.20 -11.71 -2.30
CA LEU A 82 -33.35 -12.71 -1.63
C LEU A 82 -32.64 -12.18 -0.38
N ALA A 83 -32.41 -10.87 -0.28
CA ALA A 83 -31.71 -10.26 0.84
C ALA A 83 -32.41 -10.55 2.18
N ASP A 84 -31.68 -11.18 3.10
CA ASP A 84 -32.10 -11.32 4.49
C ASP A 84 -31.26 -10.42 5.40
N LEU A 85 -31.81 -9.24 5.70
CA LEU A 85 -31.24 -8.27 6.65
C LEU A 85 -32.11 -8.15 7.90
N SER A 86 -32.86 -9.21 8.25
CA SER A 86 -33.77 -9.25 9.40
C SER A 86 -33.08 -8.98 10.75
N GLY A 87 -31.79 -9.27 10.86
CA GLY A 87 -30.96 -8.94 12.02
C GLY A 87 -30.69 -7.44 12.21
N ILE A 88 -30.87 -6.62 11.16
CA ILE A 88 -30.72 -5.16 11.22
C ILE A 88 -32.08 -4.49 11.38
N THR A 89 -33.09 -4.94 10.64
CA THR A 89 -34.44 -4.37 10.67
C THR A 89 -35.49 -5.40 10.28
N LYS A 90 -36.72 -5.24 10.79
CA LYS A 90 -37.87 -6.08 10.41
C LYS A 90 -38.43 -5.75 9.03
N THR A 91 -38.08 -4.60 8.47
CA THR A 91 -38.50 -4.19 7.12
C THR A 91 -37.66 -4.88 6.06
N LYS A 92 -38.28 -5.37 4.98
CA LYS A 92 -37.53 -5.93 3.86
C LYS A 92 -36.69 -4.85 3.18
N ILE A 93 -35.37 -5.00 3.22
CA ILE A 93 -34.39 -4.09 2.61
C ILE A 93 -33.28 -4.90 1.93
N SER A 94 -32.64 -4.29 0.94
CA SER A 94 -31.42 -4.77 0.27
C SER A 94 -30.40 -3.65 0.20
N ALA A 95 -29.13 -3.99 -0.03
CA ALA A 95 -28.11 -3.00 -0.34
C ALA A 95 -28.18 -2.63 -1.82
N ASP A 96 -28.15 -1.33 -2.13
CA ASP A 96 -28.13 -0.84 -3.52
C ASP A 96 -26.73 -0.43 -3.96
N VAL A 97 -25.93 0.10 -3.03
CA VAL A 97 -24.62 0.71 -3.31
C VAL A 97 -23.61 0.23 -2.28
N LEU A 98 -22.43 -0.16 -2.77
CA LEU A 98 -21.26 -0.44 -1.94
C LEU A 98 -20.08 0.35 -2.49
N LYS A 99 -19.76 1.48 -1.85
CA LYS A 99 -18.66 2.36 -2.25
C LYS A 99 -17.50 2.29 -1.27
N GLN A 100 -16.31 2.08 -1.80
CA GLN A 100 -15.06 2.22 -1.04
C GLN A 100 -14.28 3.42 -1.57
N SER A 101 -14.05 4.40 -0.72
CA SER A 101 -13.18 5.54 -1.02
C SER A 101 -11.92 5.47 -0.16
N ALA A 102 -10.76 5.67 -0.77
CA ALA A 102 -9.47 5.67 -0.08
C ALA A 102 -8.55 6.76 -0.63
N SER A 103 -7.72 7.33 0.24
CA SER A 103 -6.69 8.30 -0.13
C SER A 103 -5.37 7.91 0.53
N ILE A 104 -4.31 7.80 -0.26
CA ILE A 104 -2.93 7.60 0.20
C ILE A 104 -2.12 8.81 -0.26
N LYS A 105 -1.50 9.53 0.69
CA LYS A 105 -0.58 10.63 0.40
C LYS A 105 0.79 10.27 0.92
N VAL A 106 1.79 10.29 0.05
CA VAL A 106 3.19 10.07 0.38
C VAL A 106 3.94 11.37 0.09
N ASN A 107 4.55 11.92 1.13
CA ASN A 107 5.47 13.04 1.11
C ASN A 107 6.59 12.77 2.12
N GLU A 108 7.56 13.67 2.17
CA GLU A 108 8.66 13.62 3.12
C GLU A 108 8.09 13.59 4.55
N GLU A 109 7.23 14.55 4.92
CA GLU A 109 6.63 14.68 6.27
C GLU A 109 5.75 13.51 6.76
N GLY A 110 5.20 12.71 5.85
CA GLY A 110 4.17 11.70 6.11
C GLY A 110 4.66 10.26 5.95
N VAL A 111 5.90 10.08 5.49
CA VAL A 111 6.70 8.84 5.56
C VAL A 111 8.04 9.15 6.29
N GLU A 112 8.02 10.15 7.17
CA GLU A 112 9.19 10.71 7.86
C GLU A 112 9.38 10.12 9.26
N ALA A 113 10.36 9.23 9.39
CA ALA A 113 11.19 9.06 10.59
C ALA A 113 12.32 8.04 10.34
N ALA A 114 12.26 7.25 9.26
CA ALA A 114 13.27 6.22 9.01
C ALA A 114 14.55 6.72 8.29
N ALA A 115 14.53 7.91 7.67
CA ALA A 115 15.65 8.41 6.87
C ALA A 115 16.63 9.34 7.61
N ALA A 116 16.37 9.69 8.88
CA ALA A 116 17.17 10.65 9.65
C ALA A 116 18.23 10.00 10.57
N THR A 117 18.77 8.83 10.22
CA THR A 117 19.93 8.24 10.93
C THR A 117 21.11 8.09 9.99
N VAL A 118 21.78 9.21 9.70
CA VAL A 118 23.19 9.19 9.27
C VAL A 118 24.05 9.43 10.50
N ILE A 119 24.41 8.35 11.19
CA ILE A 119 25.55 8.39 12.11
C ILE A 119 26.78 7.97 11.30
N SER A 120 27.48 8.95 10.74
CA SER A 120 28.74 8.70 10.03
C SER A 120 29.87 8.53 11.04
N PHE A 121 30.15 7.29 11.48
CA PHE A 121 31.46 6.98 12.05
C PHE A 121 32.42 6.64 10.91
N SER A 122 33.31 7.57 10.56
CA SER A 122 34.39 7.31 9.62
C SER A 122 35.48 6.47 10.30
N LEU A 123 35.32 5.15 10.38
CA LEU A 123 36.45 4.25 10.56
C LEU A 123 37.25 4.23 9.25
N ARG A 124 38.45 4.83 9.28
CA ARG A 124 39.33 5.07 8.12
C ARG A 124 39.96 3.79 7.52
N SER A 125 39.50 2.60 7.91
CA SER A 125 40.11 1.32 7.54
C SER A 125 39.14 0.26 7.00
N ALA A 126 37.82 0.50 6.99
CA ALA A 126 36.86 -0.43 6.38
C ALA A 126 36.56 -0.02 4.93
N ARG A 127 36.63 -0.97 3.98
CA ARG A 127 36.23 -0.78 2.58
C ARG A 127 34.76 -0.33 2.58
N ARG A 128 34.50 0.98 2.37
CA ARG A 128 33.14 1.53 2.30
C ARG A 128 32.40 0.82 1.16
N GLN A 129 31.47 -0.08 1.49
CA GLN A 129 30.51 -0.57 0.51
C GLN A 129 29.72 0.65 0.02
N LYS A 130 29.67 0.85 -1.30
CA LYS A 130 28.83 1.91 -1.89
C LYS A 130 27.37 1.62 -1.50
N PRO A 131 26.61 2.62 -1.04
CA PRO A 131 25.19 2.43 -0.76
C PRO A 131 24.46 1.91 -2.00
N ILE A 132 23.50 1.01 -1.81
CA ILE A 132 22.65 0.53 -2.91
C ILE A 132 21.74 1.68 -3.33
N LEU A 133 21.70 2.02 -4.62
CA LEU A 133 20.77 3.00 -5.16
C LEU A 133 19.40 2.33 -5.34
N PHE A 134 18.37 2.85 -4.67
CA PHE A 134 16.98 2.41 -4.82
C PHE A 134 16.14 3.59 -5.30
N ASN A 135 15.96 3.70 -6.62
CA ASN A 135 15.26 4.82 -7.25
C ASN A 135 13.92 4.37 -7.83
N VAL A 136 12.82 4.89 -7.30
CA VAL A 136 11.44 4.55 -7.64
C VAL A 136 10.92 5.53 -8.69
N ASN A 137 11.47 5.46 -9.90
CA ASN A 137 11.18 6.41 -10.99
C ASN A 137 10.28 5.84 -12.10
N GLU A 138 9.59 4.75 -11.82
CA GLU A 138 8.76 4.02 -12.77
C GLU A 138 7.53 3.41 -12.08
N SER A 139 6.75 2.56 -12.77
CA SER A 139 5.59 1.92 -12.16
C SER A 139 5.96 0.99 -11.01
N PHE A 140 5.23 1.05 -9.91
CA PHE A 140 5.46 0.19 -8.74
C PHE A 140 4.15 -0.18 -8.04
N VAL A 141 4.23 -1.20 -7.18
CA VAL A 141 3.17 -1.54 -6.22
C VAL A 141 3.63 -1.09 -4.84
N CYS A 142 2.71 -0.55 -4.05
CA CYS A 142 2.97 -0.16 -2.67
C CYS A 142 1.91 -0.66 -1.70
N PHE A 143 2.31 -0.80 -0.44
CA PHE A 143 1.43 -1.20 0.65
C PHE A 143 1.66 -0.33 1.89
N ILE A 144 0.60 -0.18 2.69
CA ILE A 144 0.71 0.17 4.10
C ILE A 144 0.53 -1.11 4.88
N TYR A 145 1.57 -1.55 5.57
CA TYR A 145 1.64 -2.86 6.22
C TYR A 145 1.60 -2.71 7.74
N ASP A 146 0.77 -3.51 8.40
CA ASP A 146 0.76 -3.63 9.87
C ASP A 146 1.66 -4.79 10.29
N LYS A 147 2.77 -4.49 10.96
CA LYS A 147 3.74 -5.50 11.40
C LYS A 147 3.26 -6.34 12.57
N VAL A 148 2.30 -5.86 13.35
CA VAL A 148 1.74 -6.61 14.50
C VAL A 148 0.70 -7.60 14.01
N LEU A 149 -0.19 -7.18 13.11
CA LEU A 149 -1.20 -8.05 12.51
C LEU A 149 -0.69 -8.83 11.31
N ASN A 150 0.54 -8.55 10.86
CA ASN A 150 1.16 -9.20 9.71
C ASN A 150 0.29 -9.14 8.45
N THR A 151 -0.35 -7.98 8.21
CA THR A 151 -1.44 -7.81 7.23
C THR A 151 -1.28 -6.49 6.46
N PRO A 152 -1.45 -6.49 5.12
CA PRO A 152 -1.57 -5.25 4.35
C PRO A 152 -2.92 -4.56 4.65
N LEU A 153 -2.87 -3.30 5.07
CA LEU A 153 -4.05 -2.46 5.31
C LEU A 153 -4.49 -1.71 4.06
N PHE A 154 -3.50 -1.28 3.26
CA PHE A 154 -3.71 -0.65 1.98
C PHE A 154 -2.79 -1.30 0.96
N ALA A 155 -3.28 -1.40 -0.27
CA ALA A 155 -2.51 -1.84 -1.41
C ALA A 155 -2.84 -0.92 -2.59
N GLY A 156 -1.82 -0.57 -3.37
CA GLY A 156 -1.97 0.35 -4.49
C GLY A 156 -0.96 0.08 -5.57
N ARG A 157 -1.34 0.41 -6.80
CA ARG A 157 -0.46 0.40 -7.97
C ARG A 157 -0.30 1.81 -8.49
N VAL A 158 0.94 2.27 -8.60
CA VAL A 158 1.31 3.56 -9.18
C VAL A 158 1.85 3.30 -10.57
N ILE A 159 1.15 3.77 -11.60
CA ILE A 159 1.55 3.59 -13.02
C ILE A 159 2.50 4.71 -13.46
N THR A 160 2.16 5.95 -13.11
CA THR A 160 3.02 7.10 -13.40
C THR A 160 3.20 7.88 -12.12
N PRO A 161 4.38 7.85 -11.49
CA PRO A 161 4.65 8.72 -10.37
C PRO A 161 4.75 10.16 -10.87
N VAL A 162 3.66 10.90 -10.78
CA VAL A 162 3.67 12.34 -11.04
C VAL A 162 4.15 13.01 -9.76
N ALA A 163 5.32 13.65 -9.81
CA ALA A 163 5.77 14.47 -8.70
C ALA A 163 4.72 15.56 -8.44
N LEU A 164 4.18 15.59 -7.22
CA LEU A 164 3.36 16.72 -6.78
C LEU A 164 4.21 17.99 -6.89
N LYS A 165 3.76 18.92 -7.74
CA LYS A 165 4.26 20.31 -7.74
C LYS A 165 3.64 21.00 -6.53
N ASP A 166 4.50 21.63 -5.74
CA ASP A 166 4.10 22.41 -4.56
C ASP A 166 3.15 23.57 -4.93
#